data_AF-A0A661EYN8-F1
#
_entry.id   AF-A0A661EYN8-F1
#
_cell.length_a   1.000
_cell.length_b   1.000
_cell.length_c   1.000
_cell.angle_alpha   90.00
_cell.angle_beta   90.00
_cell.angle_gamma   90.00
#
_symmetry.space_group_name_H-M   'P 1'
#
loop_
_entity.id
_entity.type
_entity.pdbx_description
1 polymer ?
#
loop_
_entity_poly.entity_id
_entity_poly.type
_entity_poly.pdbx_seq_one_letter_code
_entity_poly.pdbx_strand_id
1 'polypeptide(L)'
;MRRKEKRKKEEEDHGRNRAEWVERLKATPDIVRHPPELKLGEFSNDQYWLLREIEGSGLRTSRGDGANWDALIPEFGEDVARAYRDAAISHWRNFTPGLRSEGQDTRSIPYSLIFAMAGLEIEASEIVTFPVNLAEAEVRHALRYLVWELNGFPGWLEQVHRVYPKLVLDIILTELHWELAHTDADQPMHYILHDLVYSAPWMHQYLVPSITDWIEQNGTMNPEVLRYCIHILLSGDADGETVSKLAQSKIASNAAREQLAAWYALWTDLDAEEAIPAVDIWLSSLSAEDASKEAQLFVTRLMGTRQSSNTGPVRGDFRNVKHLKTLYVLMHRHIRARDDIERAGKGVYSPKLRDDAQDGRNTLFNQLSEVPGKETYVALAELARDHPDAKYRPWMRKRAYKRAEEDADLEPWSAQQVRDYDQHQAMTPTTHRQLFDLTVDRLIDLKAWIELGNDSPYKTWQRVDGETEMRNLVAGWLTGGSSGRYTCAQENEFPNRQRPDIWMQSPQVDSAVPIELKVLDKNWSGPELCERLRNQLVGDYLREETAGCGVMLLIWMGQSTRLHWQIGDRRVALAGLEEALESYWSTIANNFPGVVAIDVILIDLTVRDAKSES
;
A
#
# COMPACT_ATOMS: atom_id res chain seq x y z
N MET A 1 48.30 1.69 46.14
CA MET A 1 48.78 0.29 46.10
C MET A 1 47.81 -0.70 46.79
N ARG A 2 47.39 -0.48 48.05
CA ARG A 2 46.43 -1.36 48.77
C ARG A 2 45.13 -1.74 48.03
N ARG A 3 44.50 -0.83 47.25
CA ARG A 3 43.30 -1.17 46.44
C ARG A 3 43.60 -2.09 45.24
N LYS A 4 44.81 -2.01 44.67
CA LYS A 4 45.23 -2.91 43.57
C LYS A 4 45.60 -4.30 44.10
N GLU A 5 46.24 -4.39 45.26
CA GLU A 5 46.56 -5.67 45.91
C GLU A 5 45.30 -6.40 46.42
N LYS A 6 44.34 -5.64 46.99
CA LYS A 6 43.06 -6.21 47.41
C LYS A 6 42.27 -6.77 46.22
N ARG A 7 42.19 -6.02 45.12
CA ARG A 7 41.53 -6.45 43.88
C ARG A 7 42.22 -7.66 43.24
N LYS A 8 43.55 -7.69 43.23
CA LYS A 8 44.32 -8.84 42.72
C LYS A 8 44.07 -10.10 43.54
N LYS A 9 44.01 -9.97 44.88
CA LYS A 9 43.70 -11.09 45.78
C LYS A 9 42.25 -11.58 45.60
N GLU A 10 41.30 -10.66 45.44
CA GLU A 10 39.90 -10.99 45.13
C GLU A 10 39.79 -11.72 43.78
N GLU A 11 40.50 -11.28 42.73
CA GLU A 11 40.56 -11.95 41.42
C GLU A 11 41.19 -13.36 41.51
N GLU A 12 42.26 -13.55 42.30
CA GLU A 12 42.88 -14.86 42.55
C GLU A 12 41.99 -15.81 43.37
N ASP A 13 41.28 -15.31 44.38
CA ASP A 13 40.33 -16.07 45.20
C ASP A 13 39.10 -16.48 44.38
N HIS A 14 38.57 -15.59 43.53
CA HIS A 14 37.50 -15.89 42.58
C HIS A 14 37.90 -16.96 41.57
N GLY A 15 39.11 -16.87 41.00
CA GLY A 15 39.62 -17.86 40.05
C GLY A 15 39.76 -19.26 40.67
N ARG A 16 40.25 -19.35 41.91
CA ARG A 16 40.35 -20.62 42.64
C ARG A 16 38.99 -21.23 42.97
N ASN A 17 38.06 -20.42 43.51
CA ASN A 17 36.71 -20.89 43.82
C ASN A 17 35.98 -21.37 42.56
N ARG A 18 36.17 -20.70 41.41
CA ARG A 18 35.60 -21.13 40.13
C ARG A 18 36.20 -22.45 39.65
N ALA A 19 37.53 -22.62 39.72
CA ALA A 19 38.18 -23.87 39.34
C ALA A 19 37.73 -25.05 40.21
N GLU A 20 37.65 -24.87 41.54
CA GLU A 20 37.15 -25.88 42.46
C GLU A 20 35.69 -26.25 42.19
N TRP A 21 34.86 -25.26 41.86
CA TRP A 21 33.46 -25.47 41.48
C TRP A 21 33.33 -26.30 40.19
N VAL A 22 34.07 -25.95 39.14
CA VAL A 22 34.09 -26.69 37.86
C VAL A 22 34.52 -28.15 38.08
N GLU A 23 35.62 -28.39 38.80
CA GLU A 23 36.11 -29.74 39.06
C GLU A 23 35.14 -30.56 39.93
N ARG A 24 34.45 -29.93 40.89
CA ARG A 24 33.40 -30.58 41.69
C ARG A 24 32.22 -31.00 40.82
N LEU A 25 31.76 -30.16 39.90
CA LEU A 25 30.66 -30.50 39.00
C LEU A 25 31.05 -31.62 38.03
N LYS A 26 32.29 -31.60 37.50
CA LYS A 26 32.82 -32.70 36.67
C LYS A 26 32.90 -34.02 37.42
N ALA A 27 33.29 -34.01 38.69
CA ALA A 27 33.40 -35.21 39.50
C ALA A 27 32.03 -35.83 39.83
N THR A 28 30.99 -35.00 39.97
CA THR A 28 29.63 -35.47 40.30
C THR A 28 28.54 -34.73 39.49
N PRO A 29 28.42 -34.95 38.17
CA PRO A 29 27.48 -34.22 37.32
C PRO A 29 26.01 -34.35 37.74
N ASP A 30 25.65 -35.50 38.33
CA ASP A 30 24.29 -35.79 38.77
C ASP A 30 23.76 -34.83 39.85
N ILE A 31 24.61 -34.10 40.58
CA ILE A 31 24.13 -33.08 41.53
C ILE A 31 23.42 -31.92 40.82
N VAL A 32 23.70 -31.70 39.53
CA VAL A 32 23.00 -30.71 38.70
C VAL A 32 21.63 -31.25 38.26
N ARG A 33 21.58 -32.53 37.90
CA ARG A 33 20.37 -33.24 37.45
C ARG A 33 19.38 -33.47 38.60
N HIS A 34 19.89 -33.88 39.75
CA HIS A 34 19.13 -34.20 40.96
C HIS A 34 19.80 -33.59 42.20
N PRO A 35 19.66 -32.26 42.41
CA PRO A 35 20.22 -31.61 43.58
C PRO A 35 19.62 -32.21 44.87
N PRO A 36 20.44 -32.56 45.88
CA PRO A 36 19.94 -33.14 47.12
C PRO A 36 19.06 -32.14 47.88
N GLU A 37 17.97 -32.63 48.48
CA GLU A 37 17.05 -31.86 49.33
C GLU A 37 16.25 -30.74 48.63
N LEU A 38 16.33 -30.63 47.30
CA LEU A 38 15.59 -29.62 46.54
C LEU A 38 14.12 -30.03 46.36
N LYS A 39 13.18 -29.11 46.65
CA LYS A 39 11.75 -29.39 46.42
C LYS A 39 11.41 -29.27 44.93
N LEU A 40 10.32 -29.90 44.53
CA LEU A 40 9.78 -29.76 43.17
C LEU A 40 9.48 -28.29 42.86
N GLY A 41 9.98 -27.80 41.72
CA GLY A 41 9.82 -26.41 41.28
C GLY A 41 10.82 -25.41 41.88
N GLU A 42 11.70 -25.84 42.80
CA GLU A 42 12.86 -25.05 43.21
C GLU A 42 14.03 -25.26 42.23
N PHE A 43 14.99 -24.32 42.22
CA PHE A 43 16.19 -24.39 41.40
C PHE A 43 17.44 -24.21 42.27
N SER A 44 18.49 -24.98 42.02
CA SER A 44 19.70 -24.98 42.85
C SER A 44 20.66 -23.86 42.48
N ASN A 45 21.57 -23.53 43.40
CA ASN A 45 22.66 -22.58 43.12
C ASN A 45 23.57 -23.05 41.97
N ASP A 46 23.78 -24.36 41.80
CA ASP A 46 24.61 -24.87 40.70
C ASP A 46 23.92 -24.69 39.35
N GLN A 47 22.62 -24.94 39.27
CA GLN A 47 21.81 -24.65 38.08
C GLN A 47 21.79 -23.14 37.78
N TYR A 48 21.68 -22.29 38.80
CA TYR A 48 21.78 -20.83 38.65
C TYR A 48 23.10 -20.40 38.00
N TRP A 49 24.23 -20.85 38.56
CA TRP A 49 25.53 -20.41 38.06
C TRP A 49 25.83 -20.97 36.67
N LEU A 50 25.40 -22.20 36.35
CA LEU A 50 25.51 -22.73 35.00
C LEU A 50 24.67 -21.93 33.99
N LEU A 51 23.43 -21.56 34.34
CA LEU A 51 22.62 -20.66 33.51
C LEU A 51 23.33 -19.32 33.29
N ARG A 52 23.96 -18.75 34.34
CA ARG A 52 24.72 -17.50 34.25
C ARG A 52 25.96 -17.61 33.36
N GLU A 53 26.62 -18.77 33.31
CA GLU A 53 27.75 -19.02 32.40
C GLU A 53 27.28 -19.05 30.93
N ILE A 54 26.08 -19.60 30.66
CA ILE A 54 25.46 -19.56 29.31
C ILE A 54 25.08 -18.13 28.91
N GLU A 55 24.42 -17.38 29.79
CA GLU A 55 24.02 -15.98 29.52
C GLU A 55 25.23 -15.03 29.34
N GLY A 56 26.34 -15.33 30.00
CA GLY A 56 27.54 -14.52 30.00
C GLY A 56 27.32 -13.10 30.57
N SER A 57 28.15 -12.14 30.11
CA SER A 57 28.08 -10.74 30.53
C SER A 57 27.30 -9.84 29.57
N GLY A 58 26.67 -10.41 28.54
CA GLY A 58 25.89 -9.69 27.55
C GLY A 58 24.54 -9.17 28.09
N LEU A 59 23.91 -8.27 27.33
CA LEU A 59 22.50 -7.95 27.55
C LEU A 59 21.65 -9.14 27.08
N ARG A 60 20.71 -9.61 27.91
CA ARG A 60 19.80 -10.70 27.57
C ARG A 60 18.89 -10.28 26.42
N THR A 61 18.81 -11.12 25.39
CA THR A 61 17.99 -10.87 24.18
C THR A 61 16.74 -11.72 24.13
N SER A 62 16.75 -12.92 24.73
CA SER A 62 15.56 -13.75 24.96
C SER A 62 15.62 -14.39 26.34
N ARG A 63 14.47 -14.71 26.93
CA ARG A 63 14.42 -15.48 28.19
C ARG A 63 14.62 -16.99 27.97
N GLY A 64 14.64 -17.44 26.71
CA GLY A 64 15.08 -18.77 26.31
C GLY A 64 16.59 -18.90 26.05
N ASP A 65 17.39 -17.83 26.12
CA ASP A 65 18.84 -17.85 25.77
C ASP A 65 19.64 -18.92 26.55
N GLY A 66 19.17 -19.30 27.74
CA GLY A 66 19.73 -20.38 28.55
C GLY A 66 19.61 -21.79 27.95
N ALA A 67 18.99 -21.92 26.76
CA ALA A 67 18.81 -23.17 26.04
C ALA A 67 20.08 -23.69 25.36
N ASN A 68 21.08 -22.84 25.12
CA ASN A 68 22.35 -23.24 24.51
C ASN A 68 23.28 -23.94 25.53
N TRP A 69 22.85 -25.10 26.02
CA TRP A 69 23.60 -25.88 27.02
C TRP A 69 24.92 -26.45 26.47
N ASP A 70 25.07 -26.58 25.15
CA ASP A 70 26.33 -26.96 24.48
C ASP A 70 27.47 -25.99 24.81
N ALA A 71 27.16 -24.73 25.12
CA ALA A 71 28.13 -23.73 25.54
C ALA A 71 28.88 -24.13 26.84
N LEU A 72 28.33 -25.04 27.65
CA LEU A 72 28.97 -25.54 28.86
C LEU A 72 30.03 -26.61 28.57
N ILE A 73 29.96 -27.31 27.42
CA ILE A 73 30.82 -28.47 27.11
C ILE A 73 32.32 -28.14 27.18
N PRO A 74 32.83 -27.04 26.58
CA PRO A 74 34.27 -26.78 26.54
C PRO A 74 34.91 -26.65 27.92
N GLU A 75 34.15 -26.16 28.91
CA GLU A 75 34.68 -25.89 30.25
C GLU A 75 34.26 -26.95 31.28
N PHE A 76 32.98 -27.32 31.29
CA PHE A 76 32.39 -28.22 32.29
C PHE A 76 32.33 -29.68 31.84
N GLY A 77 32.54 -29.95 30.55
CA GLY A 77 32.43 -31.29 29.98
C GLY A 77 30.99 -31.68 29.63
N GLU A 78 30.86 -32.71 28.79
CA GLU A 78 29.57 -33.14 28.23
C GLU A 78 28.58 -33.64 29.29
N ASP A 79 29.05 -34.37 30.30
CA ASP A 79 28.18 -34.95 31.33
C ASP A 79 27.47 -33.87 32.17
N VAL A 80 28.18 -32.79 32.52
CA VAL A 80 27.61 -31.65 33.27
C VAL A 80 26.64 -30.87 32.39
N ALA A 81 26.99 -30.65 31.12
CA ALA A 81 26.14 -29.96 30.17
C ALA A 81 24.81 -30.72 29.93
N ARG A 82 24.87 -32.05 29.76
CA ARG A 82 23.68 -32.91 29.69
C ARG A 82 22.88 -32.92 31.00
N ALA A 83 23.54 -32.90 32.16
CA ALA A 83 22.86 -32.81 33.45
C ALA A 83 22.09 -31.50 33.62
N TYR A 84 22.66 -30.37 33.18
CA TYR A 84 21.98 -29.07 33.11
C TYR A 84 20.75 -29.14 32.20
N ARG A 85 20.92 -29.68 30.99
CA ARG A 85 19.84 -29.84 30.02
C ARG A 85 18.66 -30.63 30.60
N ASP A 86 18.94 -31.82 31.13
CA ASP A 86 17.90 -32.71 31.68
C ASP A 86 17.21 -32.07 32.89
N ALA A 87 17.96 -31.34 33.73
CA ALA A 87 17.41 -30.58 34.85
C ALA A 87 16.47 -29.47 34.39
N ALA A 88 16.84 -28.71 33.35
CA ALA A 88 16.02 -27.64 32.81
C ALA A 88 14.70 -28.19 32.23
N ILE A 89 14.78 -29.26 31.43
CA ILE A 89 13.61 -29.97 30.86
C ILE A 89 12.68 -30.48 31.97
N SER A 90 13.23 -31.01 33.07
CA SER A 90 12.42 -31.44 34.21
C SER A 90 11.81 -30.26 34.98
N HIS A 91 12.55 -29.15 35.09
CA HIS A 91 12.14 -28.01 35.90
C HIS A 91 10.89 -27.31 35.35
N TRP A 92 10.76 -27.12 34.03
CA TRP A 92 9.61 -26.40 33.46
C TRP A 92 8.26 -27.08 33.74
N ARG A 93 8.24 -28.41 33.85
CA ARG A 93 7.04 -29.19 34.22
C ARG A 93 6.60 -28.99 35.66
N ASN A 94 7.53 -28.63 36.54
CA ASN A 94 7.30 -28.54 37.98
C ASN A 94 7.19 -27.09 38.47
N PHE A 95 7.85 -26.15 37.79
CA PHE A 95 7.69 -24.74 38.06
C PHE A 95 6.39 -24.23 37.42
N THR A 96 5.59 -23.47 38.18
CA THR A 96 4.35 -22.87 37.67
C THR A 96 4.49 -21.36 37.65
N PRO A 97 4.61 -20.73 36.48
CA PRO A 97 4.65 -19.28 36.41
C PRO A 97 3.29 -18.69 36.79
N GLY A 98 3.31 -17.61 37.55
CA GLY A 98 2.10 -16.84 37.86
C GLY A 98 1.62 -16.06 36.64
N LEU A 99 0.31 -15.83 36.52
CA LEU A 99 -0.28 -14.98 35.48
C LEU A 99 -0.98 -13.79 36.12
N ARG A 100 -0.93 -12.62 35.48
CA ARG A 100 -1.67 -11.44 35.98
C ARG A 100 -3.18 -11.64 35.91
N SER A 101 -3.64 -12.36 34.89
CA SER A 101 -5.03 -12.80 34.74
C SER A 101 -5.56 -13.59 35.94
N GLU A 102 -4.66 -14.23 36.70
CA GLU A 102 -4.96 -15.00 37.91
C GLU A 102 -4.67 -14.22 39.20
N GLY A 103 -4.37 -12.92 39.11
CA GLY A 103 -4.10 -12.04 40.26
C GLY A 103 -2.70 -12.17 40.86
N GLN A 104 -1.75 -12.79 40.15
CA GLN A 104 -0.36 -12.94 40.63
C GLN A 104 0.47 -11.68 40.38
N ASP A 105 1.45 -11.42 41.26
CA ASP A 105 2.41 -10.33 41.09
C ASP A 105 3.54 -10.72 40.13
N THR A 106 3.58 -10.09 38.96
CA THR A 106 4.59 -10.36 37.93
C THR A 106 5.66 -9.26 37.80
N ARG A 107 5.84 -8.43 38.83
CA ARG A 107 6.87 -7.37 38.84
C ARG A 107 8.30 -7.90 38.95
N SER A 108 8.47 -9.13 39.45
CA SER A 108 9.77 -9.80 39.57
C SER A 108 9.86 -10.95 38.58
N ILE A 109 11.02 -11.09 37.94
CA ILE A 109 11.34 -12.18 37.01
C ILE A 109 12.36 -13.07 37.72
N PRO A 110 11.94 -14.15 38.42
CA PRO A 110 12.85 -15.02 39.13
C PRO A 110 13.71 -15.84 38.15
N TYR A 111 14.94 -16.17 38.53
CA TYR A 111 15.80 -17.05 37.71
C TYR A 111 15.24 -18.46 37.55
N SER A 112 14.37 -18.92 38.44
CA SER A 112 13.63 -20.18 38.26
C SER A 112 12.73 -20.15 37.01
N LEU A 113 12.07 -19.02 36.75
CA LEU A 113 11.29 -18.84 35.53
C LEU A 113 12.18 -18.89 34.29
N ILE A 114 13.32 -18.20 34.32
CA ILE A 114 14.27 -18.17 33.19
C ILE A 114 14.81 -19.58 32.92
N PHE A 115 15.14 -20.32 33.98
CA PHE A 115 15.61 -21.70 33.86
C PHE A 115 14.52 -22.65 33.32
N ALA A 116 13.26 -22.47 33.73
CA ALA A 116 12.13 -23.19 33.16
C ALA A 116 11.91 -22.88 31.67
N MET A 117 11.99 -21.60 31.28
CA MET A 117 11.85 -21.20 29.88
C MET A 117 12.96 -21.78 29.00
N ALA A 118 14.21 -21.79 29.48
CA ALA A 118 15.31 -22.48 28.83
C ALA A 118 15.01 -23.98 28.66
N GLY A 119 14.50 -24.64 29.70
CA GLY A 119 14.12 -26.05 29.65
C GLY A 119 13.06 -26.38 28.60
N LEU A 120 12.04 -25.52 28.47
CA LEU A 120 10.98 -25.69 27.47
C LEU A 120 11.50 -25.47 26.04
N GLU A 121 12.37 -24.49 25.84
CA GLU A 121 13.00 -24.22 24.53
C GLU A 121 13.96 -25.35 24.11
N ILE A 122 14.74 -25.90 25.05
CA ILE A 122 15.55 -27.10 24.83
C ILE A 122 14.68 -28.26 24.38
N GLU A 123 13.61 -28.55 25.12
CA GLU A 123 12.75 -29.69 24.79
C GLU A 123 12.11 -29.54 23.41
N ALA A 124 11.61 -28.34 23.11
CA ALA A 124 11.00 -28.05 21.82
C ALA A 124 11.98 -28.12 20.64
N SER A 125 13.25 -27.78 20.86
CA SER A 125 14.27 -27.81 19.82
C SER A 125 14.90 -29.21 19.61
N GLU A 126 15.02 -30.03 20.65
CA GLU A 126 15.65 -31.35 20.57
C GLU A 126 14.67 -32.51 20.32
N ILE A 127 13.43 -32.42 20.82
CA ILE A 127 12.45 -33.49 20.67
C ILE A 127 11.67 -33.30 19.38
N VAL A 128 11.99 -34.12 18.38
CA VAL A 128 11.32 -34.10 17.05
C VAL A 128 9.81 -34.28 17.14
N THR A 129 9.32 -35.02 18.14
CA THR A 129 7.88 -35.23 18.35
C THR A 129 7.21 -34.14 19.18
N PHE A 130 7.93 -33.12 19.63
CA PHE A 130 7.32 -32.00 20.36
C PHE A 130 6.37 -31.24 19.42
N PRO A 131 5.15 -30.89 19.87
CA PRO A 131 4.54 -31.12 21.18
C PRO A 131 3.59 -32.34 21.23
N VAL A 132 3.57 -33.20 20.20
CA VAL A 132 2.68 -34.37 20.09
C VAL A 132 2.83 -35.35 21.26
N ASN A 133 4.01 -35.39 21.89
CA ASN A 133 4.29 -36.22 23.06
C ASN A 133 3.71 -35.68 24.38
N LEU A 134 3.15 -34.46 24.40
CA LEU A 134 2.63 -33.85 25.62
C LEU A 134 1.14 -34.18 25.84
N ALA A 135 0.77 -34.42 27.10
CA ALA A 135 -0.64 -34.49 27.48
C ALA A 135 -1.28 -33.08 27.47
N GLU A 136 -2.60 -32.99 27.33
CA GLU A 136 -3.30 -31.69 27.31
C GLU A 136 -2.98 -30.82 28.54
N ALA A 137 -2.86 -31.43 29.72
CA ALA A 137 -2.48 -30.73 30.96
C ALA A 137 -1.06 -30.14 30.89
N GLU A 138 -0.11 -30.86 30.28
CA GLU A 138 1.26 -30.36 30.08
C GLU A 138 1.29 -29.24 29.04
N VAL A 139 0.47 -29.31 27.99
CA VAL A 139 0.36 -28.22 27.00
C VAL A 139 -0.25 -26.97 27.64
N ARG A 140 -1.32 -27.11 28.44
CA ARG A 140 -1.89 -26.01 29.23
C ARG A 140 -0.85 -25.37 30.14
N HIS A 141 -0.03 -26.19 30.78
CA HIS A 141 1.05 -25.74 31.65
C HIS A 141 2.14 -24.99 30.87
N ALA A 142 2.59 -25.53 29.73
CA ALA A 142 3.56 -24.90 28.86
C ALA A 142 3.09 -23.52 28.34
N LEU A 143 1.80 -23.40 27.99
CA LEU A 143 1.24 -22.14 27.49
C LEU A 143 1.24 -21.00 28.54
N ARG A 144 1.38 -21.30 29.83
CA ARG A 144 1.54 -20.27 30.88
C ARG A 144 2.84 -19.48 30.73
N TYR A 145 3.83 -20.01 30.03
CA TYR A 145 5.12 -19.35 29.81
C TYR A 145 5.11 -18.35 28.65
N LEU A 146 4.04 -18.34 27.83
CA LEU A 146 3.93 -17.53 26.62
C LEU A 146 4.13 -16.03 26.86
N VAL A 147 3.46 -15.50 27.88
CA VAL A 147 3.46 -14.06 28.24
C VAL A 147 4.74 -13.61 28.95
N TRP A 148 5.62 -14.56 29.25
CA TRP A 148 6.87 -14.33 29.96
C TRP A 148 8.06 -14.22 29.03
N GLU A 149 7.90 -14.25 27.71
CA GLU A 149 9.00 -13.96 26.79
C GLU A 149 9.31 -12.45 26.74
N LEU A 150 10.58 -12.10 26.50
CA LEU A 150 11.03 -10.70 26.58
C LEU A 150 10.66 -9.91 25.32
N ASN A 151 10.71 -10.56 24.17
CA ASN A 151 10.56 -9.93 22.86
C ASN A 151 9.60 -10.76 21.99
N GLY A 152 8.29 -10.66 22.25
CA GLY A 152 7.28 -11.39 21.49
C GLY A 152 6.90 -12.71 22.14
N PHE A 153 6.85 -13.78 21.34
CA PHE A 153 6.47 -15.10 21.80
C PHE A 153 7.61 -16.11 21.70
N PRO A 154 7.59 -17.18 22.53
CA PRO A 154 8.58 -18.25 22.42
C PRO A 154 8.56 -18.94 21.05
N GLY A 155 9.72 -19.42 20.58
CA GLY A 155 9.89 -20.02 19.25
C GLY A 155 9.06 -21.29 19.04
N TRP A 156 8.69 -21.98 20.11
CA TRP A 156 7.88 -23.20 20.08
C TRP A 156 6.37 -22.96 19.92
N LEU A 157 5.87 -21.73 20.06
CA LEU A 157 4.43 -21.44 20.06
C LEU A 157 3.74 -21.91 18.77
N GLU A 158 4.32 -21.63 17.61
CA GLU A 158 3.74 -22.04 16.32
C GLU A 158 3.64 -23.57 16.20
N GLN A 159 4.64 -24.30 16.71
CA GLN A 159 4.63 -25.77 16.70
C GLN A 159 3.49 -26.30 17.57
N VAL A 160 3.29 -25.71 18.75
CA VAL A 160 2.17 -26.04 19.64
C VAL A 160 0.82 -25.70 19.00
N HIS A 161 0.70 -24.55 18.34
CA HIS A 161 -0.54 -24.18 17.66
C HIS A 161 -0.90 -25.15 16.53
N ARG A 162 0.07 -25.65 15.75
CA ARG A 162 -0.20 -26.61 14.66
C ARG A 162 -0.82 -27.91 15.16
N VAL A 163 -0.49 -28.36 16.38
CA VAL A 163 -1.00 -29.61 16.96
C VAL A 163 -2.22 -29.37 17.85
N TYR A 164 -2.23 -28.29 18.64
CA TYR A 164 -3.29 -27.97 19.62
C TYR A 164 -3.90 -26.57 19.38
N PRO A 165 -4.45 -26.27 18.19
CA PRO A 165 -4.85 -24.91 17.80
C PRO A 165 -5.92 -24.31 18.73
N LYS A 166 -6.92 -25.11 19.11
CA LYS A 166 -8.00 -24.67 20.01
C LYS A 166 -7.47 -24.28 21.39
N LEU A 167 -6.54 -25.07 21.91
CA LEU A 167 -5.99 -24.84 23.24
C LEU A 167 -5.15 -23.57 23.32
N VAL A 168 -4.33 -23.35 22.28
CA VAL A 168 -3.54 -22.12 22.13
C VAL A 168 -4.46 -20.91 22.02
N LEU A 169 -5.49 -21.00 21.17
CA LEU A 169 -6.44 -19.91 20.98
C LEU A 169 -7.19 -19.58 22.29
N ASP A 170 -7.66 -20.58 23.03
CA ASP A 170 -8.37 -20.38 24.30
C ASP A 170 -7.51 -19.62 25.33
N ILE A 171 -6.23 -19.97 25.47
CA ILE A 171 -5.30 -19.29 26.39
C ILE A 171 -5.01 -17.86 25.93
N ILE A 172 -4.70 -17.67 24.64
CA ILE A 172 -4.44 -16.35 24.07
C ILE A 172 -5.66 -15.44 24.24
N LEU A 173 -6.85 -15.94 23.95
CA LEU A 173 -8.09 -15.18 24.14
C LEU A 173 -8.31 -14.86 25.61
N THR A 174 -8.04 -15.77 26.54
CA THR A 174 -8.18 -15.51 27.99
C THR A 174 -7.30 -14.32 28.42
N GLU A 175 -6.03 -14.33 28.02
CA GLU A 175 -5.09 -13.26 28.33
C GLU A 175 -5.42 -11.95 27.60
N LEU A 176 -5.85 -12.03 26.34
CA LEU A 176 -6.29 -10.88 25.54
C LEU A 176 -7.50 -10.19 26.18
N HIS A 177 -8.56 -10.93 26.50
CA HIS A 177 -9.73 -10.37 27.17
C HIS A 177 -9.38 -9.75 28.52
N TRP A 178 -8.46 -10.39 29.27
CA TRP A 178 -7.98 -9.82 30.52
C TRP A 178 -7.27 -8.48 30.30
N GLU A 179 -6.35 -8.39 29.34
CA GLU A 179 -5.65 -7.13 29.04
C GLU A 179 -6.61 -6.05 28.56
N LEU A 180 -7.58 -6.39 27.69
CA LEU A 180 -8.61 -5.46 27.23
C LEU A 180 -9.50 -4.94 28.36
N ALA A 181 -9.82 -5.79 29.35
CA ALA A 181 -10.66 -5.43 30.49
C ALA A 181 -9.94 -4.59 31.55
N HIS A 182 -8.61 -4.67 31.62
CA HIS A 182 -7.80 -4.04 32.69
C HIS A 182 -6.88 -2.92 32.20
N THR A 183 -6.94 -2.57 30.91
CA THR A 183 -6.21 -1.42 30.37
C THR A 183 -7.11 -0.18 30.38
N ASP A 184 -6.99 0.63 31.44
CA ASP A 184 -7.63 1.94 31.51
C ASP A 184 -7.08 2.90 30.42
N ALA A 185 -7.86 3.93 30.09
CA ALA A 185 -7.52 4.88 29.02
C ALA A 185 -6.15 5.58 29.18
N ASP A 186 -5.70 5.78 30.41
CA ASP A 186 -4.46 6.48 30.76
C ASP A 186 -3.33 5.55 31.26
N GLN A 187 -3.57 4.24 31.31
CA GLN A 187 -2.58 3.27 31.80
C GLN A 187 -1.81 2.64 30.63
N PRO A 188 -0.52 2.30 30.82
CA PRO A 188 0.21 1.54 29.81
C PRO A 188 -0.40 0.15 29.65
N MET A 189 -0.34 -0.37 28.43
CA MET A 189 -0.69 -1.76 28.13
C MET A 189 0.15 -2.75 28.96
N HIS A 190 -0.34 -3.98 29.05
CA HIS A 190 0.23 -4.99 29.94
C HIS A 190 1.27 -5.85 29.27
N TYR A 191 0.91 -6.73 28.32
CA TYR A 191 1.89 -7.66 27.74
C TYR A 191 1.48 -8.32 26.43
N ILE A 192 0.25 -8.84 26.26
CA ILE A 192 -0.02 -9.76 25.15
C ILE A 192 -0.35 -9.05 23.84
N LEU A 193 -1.06 -7.91 23.88
CA LEU A 193 -1.57 -7.27 22.66
C LEU A 193 -0.45 -6.75 21.75
N HIS A 194 0.60 -6.16 22.32
CA HIS A 194 1.79 -5.74 21.58
C HIS A 194 2.44 -6.91 20.83
N ASP A 195 2.61 -8.03 21.53
CA ASP A 195 3.28 -9.21 20.99
C ASP A 195 2.42 -9.92 19.93
N LEU A 196 1.10 -9.91 20.09
CA LEU A 196 0.16 -10.36 19.06
C LEU A 196 0.31 -9.56 17.77
N VAL A 197 0.42 -8.24 17.87
CA VAL A 197 0.56 -7.36 16.69
C VAL A 197 1.85 -7.63 15.93
N TYR A 198 2.99 -7.67 16.62
CA TYR A 198 4.29 -7.71 15.95
C TYR A 198 4.90 -9.10 15.79
N SER A 199 4.53 -10.06 16.64
CA SER A 199 5.19 -11.37 16.72
C SER A 199 4.28 -12.55 16.34
N ALA A 200 2.95 -12.35 16.29
CA ALA A 200 2.03 -13.39 15.81
C ALA A 200 0.98 -12.90 14.77
N PRO A 201 1.38 -12.29 13.63
CA PRO A 201 0.44 -11.94 12.57
C PRO A 201 -0.43 -13.10 12.07
N TRP A 202 0.11 -14.32 12.07
CA TRP A 202 -0.59 -15.54 11.66
C TRP A 202 -1.80 -15.88 12.56
N MET A 203 -1.89 -15.29 13.76
CA MET A 203 -3.03 -15.45 14.66
C MET A 203 -4.19 -14.50 14.37
N HIS A 204 -3.97 -13.40 13.64
CA HIS A 204 -4.91 -12.28 13.58
C HIS A 204 -6.30 -12.69 13.12
N GLN A 205 -6.41 -13.53 12.09
CA GLN A 205 -7.68 -14.07 11.58
C GLN A 205 -8.54 -14.77 12.65
N TYR A 206 -7.91 -15.41 13.64
CA TYR A 206 -8.61 -16.13 14.71
C TYR A 206 -9.06 -15.20 15.84
N LEU A 207 -8.46 -14.00 15.94
CA LEU A 207 -8.77 -13.00 16.95
C LEU A 207 -9.84 -12.01 16.50
N VAL A 208 -10.06 -11.88 15.18
CA VAL A 208 -11.04 -10.96 14.58
C VAL A 208 -12.42 -11.03 15.25
N PRO A 209 -13.05 -12.21 15.46
CA PRO A 209 -14.39 -12.27 16.04
C PRO A 209 -14.43 -11.71 17.47
N SER A 210 -13.51 -12.14 18.34
CA SER A 210 -13.47 -11.70 19.73
C SER A 210 -13.15 -10.22 19.88
N ILE A 211 -12.24 -9.68 19.05
CA ILE A 211 -11.92 -8.25 19.05
C ILE A 211 -13.11 -7.43 18.55
N THR A 212 -13.81 -7.90 17.51
CA THR A 212 -15.02 -7.24 16.98
C THR A 212 -16.10 -7.16 18.05
N ASP A 213 -16.43 -8.31 18.65
CA ASP A 213 -17.43 -8.41 19.74
C ASP A 213 -17.06 -7.50 20.91
N TRP A 214 -15.78 -7.48 21.30
CA TRP A 214 -15.29 -6.64 22.38
C TRP A 214 -15.43 -5.15 22.06
N ILE A 215 -15.01 -4.72 20.86
CA ILE A 215 -15.16 -3.34 20.43
C ILE A 215 -16.62 -2.96 20.41
N GLU A 216 -17.52 -3.78 19.87
CA GLU A 216 -18.95 -3.47 19.82
C GLU A 216 -19.55 -3.23 21.21
N GLN A 217 -19.22 -4.10 22.17
CA GLN A 217 -19.77 -4.07 23.53
C GLN A 217 -19.20 -2.96 24.41
N ASN A 218 -17.99 -2.48 24.12
CA ASN A 218 -17.29 -1.49 24.93
C ASN A 218 -17.30 -0.09 24.30
N GLY A 219 -17.33 0.95 25.13
CA GLY A 219 -17.37 2.35 24.69
C GLY A 219 -15.98 2.89 24.33
N THR A 220 -15.36 3.59 25.28
CA THR A 220 -14.02 4.16 25.14
C THR A 220 -12.95 3.12 25.45
N MET A 221 -11.89 3.10 24.65
CA MET A 221 -10.70 2.27 24.90
C MET A 221 -9.46 3.15 25.05
N ASN A 222 -8.40 2.57 25.60
CA ASN A 222 -7.07 3.17 25.48
C ASN A 222 -6.71 3.37 23.97
N PRO A 223 -6.18 4.54 23.55
CA PRO A 223 -5.88 4.83 22.15
C PRO A 223 -4.91 3.83 21.50
N GLU A 224 -3.92 3.34 22.25
CA GLU A 224 -2.94 2.37 21.74
C GLU A 224 -3.55 0.98 21.61
N VAL A 225 -4.41 0.58 22.57
CA VAL A 225 -5.19 -0.67 22.48
C VAL A 225 -6.09 -0.64 21.25
N LEU A 226 -6.83 0.46 21.04
CA LEU A 226 -7.69 0.61 19.88
C LEU A 226 -6.89 0.50 18.57
N ARG A 227 -5.72 1.14 18.50
CA ARG A 227 -4.83 1.08 17.34
C ARG A 227 -4.41 -0.36 17.04
N TYR A 228 -4.00 -1.12 18.05
CA TYR A 228 -3.63 -2.53 17.88
C TYR A 228 -4.82 -3.42 17.50
N CYS A 229 -5.98 -3.22 18.11
CA CYS A 229 -7.19 -3.94 17.73
C CYS A 229 -7.56 -3.67 16.26
N ILE A 230 -7.56 -2.41 15.81
CA ILE A 230 -7.82 -2.05 14.41
C ILE A 230 -6.79 -2.72 13.49
N HIS A 231 -5.50 -2.70 13.86
CA HIS A 231 -4.47 -3.36 13.08
C HIS A 231 -4.74 -4.86 12.92
N ILE A 232 -5.07 -5.57 14.00
CA ILE A 232 -5.41 -7.00 13.98
C ILE A 232 -6.66 -7.26 13.12
N LEU A 233 -7.68 -6.41 13.19
CA LEU A 233 -8.86 -6.53 12.33
C LEU A 233 -8.50 -6.43 10.85
N LEU A 234 -7.71 -5.43 10.47
CA LEU A 234 -7.35 -5.18 9.07
C LEU A 234 -6.40 -6.25 8.49
N SER A 235 -5.45 -6.73 9.30
CA SER A 235 -4.47 -7.73 8.88
C SER A 235 -4.98 -9.18 9.00
N GLY A 236 -5.96 -9.42 9.86
CA GLY A 236 -6.67 -10.69 10.00
C GLY A 236 -7.72 -10.96 8.93
N ASP A 237 -7.72 -10.19 7.83
CA ASP A 237 -8.66 -10.25 6.72
C ASP A 237 -10.13 -10.15 7.14
N ALA A 238 -10.42 -9.30 8.13
CA ALA A 238 -11.80 -8.94 8.42
C ALA A 238 -12.46 -8.33 7.17
N ASP A 239 -13.73 -8.67 6.96
CA ASP A 239 -14.53 -8.12 5.88
C ASP A 239 -14.60 -6.59 5.99
N GLY A 240 -14.15 -5.89 4.94
CA GLY A 240 -14.02 -4.43 4.93
C GLY A 240 -15.36 -3.73 5.13
N GLU A 241 -16.45 -4.30 4.62
CA GLU A 241 -17.81 -3.75 4.80
C GLU A 241 -18.24 -3.84 6.27
N THR A 242 -17.97 -4.97 6.92
CA THR A 242 -18.25 -5.18 8.35
C THR A 242 -17.46 -4.21 9.23
N VAL A 243 -16.16 -4.03 8.98
CA VAL A 243 -15.32 -3.08 9.73
C VAL A 243 -15.73 -1.63 9.47
N SER A 244 -16.13 -1.30 8.23
CA SER A 244 -16.67 0.02 7.88
C SER A 244 -17.96 0.32 8.64
N LYS A 245 -18.90 -0.64 8.71
CA LYS A 245 -20.13 -0.51 9.51
C LYS A 245 -19.84 -0.36 11.00
N LEU A 246 -18.84 -1.07 11.53
CA LEU A 246 -18.41 -0.92 12.92
C LEU A 246 -17.91 0.50 13.19
N ALA A 247 -17.05 1.05 12.31
CA ALA A 247 -16.56 2.42 12.42
C ALA A 247 -17.70 3.44 12.39
N GLN A 248 -18.64 3.29 11.45
CA GLN A 248 -19.83 4.16 11.34
C GLN A 248 -20.71 4.08 12.59
N SER A 249 -20.94 2.88 13.14
CA SER A 249 -21.69 2.68 14.38
C SER A 249 -21.02 3.39 15.57
N LYS A 250 -19.69 3.32 15.67
CA LYS A 250 -18.92 4.01 16.72
C LYS A 250 -18.93 5.53 16.57
N ILE A 251 -18.94 6.04 15.34
CA ILE A 251 -19.12 7.46 15.06
C ILE A 251 -20.53 7.91 15.46
N ALA A 252 -21.57 7.17 15.07
CA ALA A 252 -22.96 7.51 15.33
C ALA A 252 -23.35 7.47 16.81
N SER A 253 -22.80 6.51 17.56
CA SER A 253 -23.01 6.39 19.01
C SER A 253 -22.28 7.47 19.83
N ASN A 254 -21.41 8.26 19.19
CA ASN A 254 -20.60 9.30 19.83
C ASN A 254 -19.84 8.79 21.07
N ALA A 255 -19.47 7.50 21.07
CA ALA A 255 -19.13 6.73 22.27
C ALA A 255 -17.85 7.21 22.98
N ALA A 256 -17.03 8.04 22.34
CA ALA A 256 -16.06 8.91 22.99
C ALA A 256 -15.60 9.97 22.00
N ARG A 257 -15.89 11.25 22.26
CA ARG A 257 -15.46 12.37 21.41
C ARG A 257 -13.96 12.32 21.09
N GLU A 258 -13.16 11.77 22.00
CA GLU A 258 -11.70 11.63 21.94
C GLU A 258 -11.19 10.59 20.92
N GLN A 259 -12.05 9.66 20.48
CA GLN A 259 -11.69 8.58 19.56
C GLN A 259 -12.27 8.77 18.15
N LEU A 260 -13.10 9.79 17.92
CA LEU A 260 -13.75 10.01 16.62
C LEU A 260 -12.75 10.09 15.46
N ALA A 261 -11.63 10.79 15.64
CA ALA A 261 -10.59 10.85 14.61
C ALA A 261 -10.01 9.47 14.24
N ALA A 262 -9.99 8.48 15.14
CA ALA A 262 -9.55 7.13 14.82
C ALA A 262 -10.58 6.38 13.96
N TRP A 263 -11.85 6.49 14.32
CA TRP A 263 -12.94 5.86 13.56
C TRP A 263 -13.12 6.46 12.18
N TYR A 264 -13.03 7.79 12.05
CA TYR A 264 -13.05 8.46 10.75
C TYR A 264 -11.84 8.08 9.89
N ALA A 265 -10.65 7.93 10.49
CA ALA A 265 -9.46 7.48 9.76
C ALA A 265 -9.64 6.04 9.25
N LEU A 266 -10.16 5.13 10.08
CA LEU A 266 -10.48 3.76 9.66
C LEU A 266 -11.52 3.74 8.55
N TRP A 267 -12.59 4.53 8.66
CA TRP A 267 -13.62 4.60 7.62
C TRP A 267 -13.05 5.16 6.30
N THR A 268 -12.22 6.20 6.36
CA THR A 268 -11.56 6.77 5.16
C THR A 268 -10.59 5.81 4.48
N ASP A 269 -9.97 4.91 5.24
CA ASP A 269 -9.10 3.86 4.67
C ASP A 269 -9.87 2.77 3.92
N LEU A 270 -11.12 2.51 4.35
CA LEU A 270 -11.97 1.44 3.83
C LEU A 270 -12.95 1.90 2.75
N ASP A 271 -13.44 3.14 2.84
CA ASP A 271 -14.46 3.73 1.96
C ASP A 271 -14.32 5.26 1.98
N ALA A 272 -13.42 5.77 1.13
CA ALA A 272 -13.06 7.17 1.09
C ALA A 272 -14.15 8.05 0.45
N GLU A 273 -14.93 7.50 -0.47
CA GLU A 273 -15.99 8.24 -1.19
C GLU A 273 -17.04 8.76 -0.21
N GLU A 274 -17.51 7.92 0.72
CA GLU A 274 -18.50 8.32 1.72
C GLU A 274 -17.88 8.96 2.97
N ALA A 275 -16.69 8.51 3.39
CA ALA A 275 -16.07 8.99 4.61
C ALA A 275 -15.54 10.42 4.51
N ILE A 276 -14.91 10.82 3.39
CA ILE A 276 -14.30 12.15 3.26
C ILE A 276 -15.34 13.28 3.41
N PRO A 277 -16.52 13.23 2.75
CA PRO A 277 -17.59 14.19 2.99
C PRO A 277 -18.03 14.22 4.46
N ALA A 278 -18.15 13.06 5.11
CA ALA A 278 -18.53 12.98 6.52
C ALA A 278 -17.48 13.63 7.45
N VAL A 279 -16.19 13.46 7.14
CA VAL A 279 -15.10 14.14 7.86
C VAL A 279 -15.19 15.66 7.69
N ASP A 280 -15.47 16.18 6.49
CA ASP A 280 -15.61 17.62 6.28
C ASP A 280 -16.79 18.19 7.09
N ILE A 281 -17.94 17.51 7.07
CA ILE A 281 -19.11 17.88 7.88
C ILE A 281 -18.76 17.89 9.38
N TRP A 282 -18.11 16.83 9.85
CA TRP A 282 -17.70 16.70 11.25
C TRP A 282 -16.76 17.82 11.67
N LEU A 283 -15.65 18.05 10.95
CA LEU A 283 -14.69 19.09 11.28
C LEU A 283 -15.29 20.51 11.18
N SER A 284 -16.19 20.73 10.23
CA SER A 284 -16.90 22.02 10.06
C SER A 284 -17.91 22.30 11.18
N SER A 285 -18.39 21.27 11.89
CA SER A 285 -19.31 21.42 13.02
C SER A 285 -18.62 21.86 14.33
N LEU A 286 -17.29 21.77 14.38
CA LEU A 286 -16.48 22.04 15.58
C LEU A 286 -16.02 23.50 15.64
N SER A 287 -15.57 23.93 16.82
CA SER A 287 -14.85 25.20 16.96
C SER A 287 -13.54 25.17 16.17
N ALA A 288 -13.00 26.32 15.77
CA ALA A 288 -11.76 26.35 14.98
C ALA A 288 -10.56 25.70 15.68
N GLU A 289 -10.51 25.78 17.02
CA GLU A 289 -9.46 25.15 17.83
C GLU A 289 -9.64 23.62 17.89
N ASP A 290 -10.86 23.16 18.19
CA ASP A 290 -11.18 21.74 18.25
C ASP A 290 -11.04 21.08 16.88
N ALA A 291 -11.53 21.71 15.81
CA ALA A 291 -11.39 21.22 14.45
C ALA A 291 -9.93 21.06 14.03
N SER A 292 -9.05 22.00 14.45
CA SER A 292 -7.60 21.89 14.20
C SER A 292 -6.99 20.72 14.96
N LYS A 293 -7.36 20.52 16.23
CA LYS A 293 -6.88 19.39 17.04
C LYS A 293 -7.35 18.05 16.46
N GLU A 294 -8.63 17.94 16.13
CA GLU A 294 -9.23 16.72 15.57
C GLU A 294 -8.69 16.40 14.17
N ALA A 295 -8.49 17.41 13.30
CA ALA A 295 -7.84 17.20 12.01
C ALA A 295 -6.40 16.67 12.15
N GLN A 296 -5.64 17.18 13.14
CA GLN A 296 -4.29 16.68 13.42
C GLN A 296 -4.33 15.22 13.89
N LEU A 297 -5.25 14.86 14.78
CA LEU A 297 -5.43 13.47 15.23
C LEU A 297 -5.86 12.56 14.08
N PHE A 298 -6.81 13.01 13.25
CA PHE A 298 -7.33 12.27 12.11
C PHE A 298 -6.22 11.95 11.09
N VAL A 299 -5.50 12.97 10.60
CA VAL A 299 -4.46 12.74 9.57
C VAL A 299 -3.32 11.89 10.11
N THR A 300 -2.98 12.04 11.39
CA THR A 300 -1.92 11.25 12.04
C THR A 300 -2.33 9.78 12.17
N ARG A 301 -3.62 9.51 12.41
CA ARG A 301 -4.15 8.13 12.48
C ARG A 301 -4.33 7.51 11.10
N LEU A 302 -4.71 8.30 10.09
CA LEU A 302 -4.86 7.84 8.70
C LEU A 302 -3.51 7.54 8.04
N MET A 303 -2.53 8.43 8.20
CA MET A 303 -1.22 8.32 7.54
C MET A 303 -0.18 7.56 8.37
N GLY A 304 -0.44 7.37 9.68
CA GLY A 304 0.53 6.87 10.64
C GLY A 304 1.56 7.92 11.07
N THR A 305 2.42 7.55 12.02
CA THR A 305 3.57 8.36 12.46
C THR A 305 4.87 7.68 12.06
N ARG A 306 6.00 8.37 12.27
CA ARG A 306 7.33 7.78 12.12
C ARG A 306 7.56 6.55 13.01
N GLN A 307 6.86 6.46 14.14
CA GLN A 307 6.97 5.36 15.10
C GLN A 307 5.92 4.27 14.90
N SER A 308 4.81 4.56 14.22
CA SER A 308 3.65 3.66 14.09
C SER A 308 3.24 3.36 12.64
N SER A 309 4.09 3.70 11.66
CA SER A 309 3.81 3.57 10.21
C SER A 309 3.33 2.18 9.77
N ASN A 310 3.73 1.10 10.46
CA ASN A 310 3.36 -0.28 10.10
C ASN A 310 2.09 -0.80 10.80
N THR A 311 1.39 0.04 11.58
CA THR A 311 0.25 -0.38 12.43
C THR A 311 -0.99 0.51 12.28
N GLY A 312 -0.98 1.43 11.32
CA GLY A 312 -2.14 2.22 10.95
C GLY A 312 -3.06 1.50 9.95
N PRO A 313 -4.10 2.18 9.45
CA PRO A 313 -4.91 1.70 8.35
C PRO A 313 -4.04 1.40 7.10
N VAL A 314 -4.37 0.33 6.37
CA VAL A 314 -3.48 -0.27 5.34
C VAL A 314 -4.19 -0.43 3.99
N ARG A 315 -5.53 -0.45 3.93
CA ARG A 315 -6.28 -0.74 2.70
C ARG A 315 -6.10 0.37 1.67
N GLY A 316 -6.10 1.61 2.12
CA GLY A 316 -5.72 2.77 1.32
C GLY A 316 -6.70 3.14 0.21
N ASP A 317 -8.01 2.97 0.39
CA ASP A 317 -9.03 3.33 -0.61
C ASP A 317 -8.92 4.80 -1.06
N PHE A 318 -8.52 5.69 -0.14
CA PHE A 318 -8.27 7.09 -0.41
C PHE A 318 -7.07 7.38 -1.33
N ARG A 319 -6.25 6.39 -1.71
CA ARG A 319 -4.99 6.57 -2.47
C ARG A 319 -5.21 6.71 -3.99
N ASN A 320 -6.23 7.46 -4.38
CA ASN A 320 -6.43 7.91 -5.76
C ASN A 320 -6.37 9.44 -5.85
N VAL A 321 -6.23 9.98 -7.06
CA VAL A 321 -5.99 11.41 -7.30
C VAL A 321 -7.11 12.27 -6.70
N LYS A 322 -8.38 11.89 -6.94
CA LYS A 322 -9.57 12.59 -6.43
C LYS A 322 -9.55 12.70 -4.90
N HIS A 323 -9.38 11.59 -4.20
CA HIS A 323 -9.43 11.56 -2.73
C HIS A 323 -8.19 12.20 -2.10
N LEU A 324 -6.99 11.93 -2.61
CA LEU A 324 -5.75 12.55 -2.12
C LEU A 324 -5.81 14.07 -2.22
N LYS A 325 -6.26 14.62 -3.35
CA LYS A 325 -6.45 16.06 -3.53
C LYS A 325 -7.47 16.61 -2.53
N THR A 326 -8.62 15.95 -2.37
CA THR A 326 -9.69 16.41 -1.48
C THR A 326 -9.25 16.40 -0.02
N LEU A 327 -8.63 15.30 0.44
CA LEU A 327 -8.04 15.19 1.78
C LEU A 327 -6.94 16.22 2.00
N TYR A 328 -6.05 16.42 1.03
CA TYR A 328 -5.00 17.43 1.15
C TYR A 328 -5.58 18.83 1.39
N VAL A 329 -6.56 19.24 0.59
CA VAL A 329 -7.23 20.55 0.74
C VAL A 329 -7.95 20.65 2.08
N LEU A 330 -8.68 19.60 2.48
CA LEU A 330 -9.40 19.55 3.75
C LEU A 330 -8.43 19.68 4.94
N MET A 331 -7.36 18.89 4.95
CA MET A 331 -6.35 18.94 6.01
C MET A 331 -5.63 20.28 6.06
N HIS A 332 -5.32 20.90 4.90
CA HIS A 332 -4.68 22.22 4.87
C HIS A 332 -5.57 23.33 5.46
N ARG A 333 -6.90 23.19 5.36
CA ARG A 333 -7.89 24.13 5.93
C ARG A 333 -7.78 24.22 7.45
N HIS A 334 -7.60 23.07 8.11
CA HIS A 334 -7.57 22.95 9.58
C HIS A 334 -6.14 22.93 10.15
N ILE A 335 -5.17 22.40 9.40
CA ILE A 335 -3.75 22.29 9.75
C ILE A 335 -2.97 23.36 8.98
N ARG A 336 -3.08 24.61 9.44
CA ARG A 336 -2.54 25.78 8.73
C ARG A 336 -1.02 25.76 8.62
N ALA A 337 -0.48 25.87 7.40
CA ALA A 337 0.97 25.88 7.18
C ALA A 337 1.75 26.99 7.90
N ARG A 338 1.13 28.14 8.18
CA ARG A 338 1.79 29.24 8.91
C ARG A 338 2.12 28.90 10.37
N ASP A 339 1.43 27.89 10.92
CA ASP A 339 1.60 27.42 12.31
C ASP A 339 2.54 26.20 12.35
N ASP A 340 3.29 25.95 11.27
CA ASP A 340 4.20 24.82 11.15
C ASP A 340 5.47 24.97 12.00
N ILE A 341 5.91 23.87 12.61
CA ILE A 341 7.08 23.81 13.47
C ILE A 341 8.31 23.47 12.64
N GLU A 342 9.22 24.45 12.48
CA GLU A 342 10.48 24.22 11.80
C GLU A 342 11.50 23.55 12.73
N ARG A 343 11.74 22.25 12.52
CA ARG A 343 12.75 21.44 13.24
C ARG A 343 14.08 21.30 12.50
N ALA A 344 14.13 21.65 11.22
CA ALA A 344 15.31 21.46 10.37
C ALA A 344 16.54 22.17 10.95
N GLY A 345 17.65 21.45 11.08
CA GLY A 345 18.93 21.99 11.58
C GLY A 345 18.97 22.33 13.07
N LYS A 346 17.95 21.97 13.87
CA LYS A 346 17.83 22.34 15.29
C LYS A 346 18.16 21.20 16.28
N GLY A 347 18.80 20.13 15.81
CA GLY A 347 19.26 19.01 16.64
C GLY A 347 18.20 17.92 16.88
N VAL A 348 18.44 17.08 17.90
CA VAL A 348 17.55 15.97 18.27
C VAL A 348 16.29 16.49 18.96
N TYR A 349 15.12 16.00 18.54
CA TYR A 349 13.83 16.35 19.13
C TYR A 349 12.93 15.12 19.20
N SER A 350 11.97 15.13 20.13
CA SER A 350 10.84 14.20 20.12
C SER A 350 9.66 14.85 19.40
N PRO A 351 9.13 14.23 18.33
CA PRO A 351 7.94 14.72 17.63
C PRO A 351 6.74 14.88 18.58
N LYS A 352 5.95 15.92 18.34
CA LYS A 352 4.63 16.11 18.96
C LYS A 352 3.55 15.88 17.90
N LEU A 353 2.29 15.78 18.33
CA LEU A 353 1.11 15.68 17.44
C LEU A 353 1.16 16.67 16.25
N ARG A 354 1.58 17.92 16.51
CA ARG A 354 1.72 18.91 15.45
C ARG A 354 2.80 18.54 14.43
N ASP A 355 3.96 18.05 14.86
CA ASP A 355 5.03 17.56 13.99
C ASP A 355 4.50 16.43 13.08
N ASP A 356 3.83 15.43 13.65
CA ASP A 356 3.27 14.29 12.91
C ASP A 356 2.15 14.69 11.93
N ALA A 357 1.27 15.59 12.34
CA ALA A 357 0.16 16.05 11.50
C ALA A 357 0.62 16.86 10.28
N GLN A 358 1.71 17.63 10.42
CA GLN A 358 2.34 18.33 9.29
C GLN A 358 2.95 17.33 8.31
N ASP A 359 3.64 16.30 8.82
CA ASP A 359 4.20 15.23 8.01
C ASP A 359 3.08 14.48 7.27
N GLY A 360 1.99 14.13 7.94
CA GLY A 360 0.81 13.51 7.33
C GLY A 360 0.19 14.36 6.21
N ARG A 361 -0.04 15.66 6.46
CA ARG A 361 -0.53 16.61 5.45
C ARG A 361 0.40 16.68 4.23
N ASN A 362 1.71 16.72 4.44
CA ASN A 362 2.69 16.78 3.36
C ASN A 362 2.76 15.45 2.59
N THR A 363 2.60 14.32 3.29
CA THR A 363 2.60 12.98 2.70
C THR A 363 1.43 12.80 1.74
N LEU A 364 0.23 13.30 2.06
CA LEU A 364 -0.91 13.31 1.14
C LEU A 364 -0.58 13.99 -0.20
N PHE A 365 0.10 15.14 -0.16
CA PHE A 365 0.52 15.83 -1.38
C PHE A 365 1.62 15.07 -2.13
N ASN A 366 2.60 14.52 -1.39
CA ASN A 366 3.67 13.75 -2.01
C ASN A 366 3.12 12.54 -2.76
N GLN A 367 2.24 11.76 -2.10
CA GLN A 367 1.53 10.64 -2.72
C GLN A 367 0.74 11.10 -3.95
N LEU A 368 -0.05 12.17 -3.84
CA LEU A 368 -0.77 12.76 -4.99
C LEU A 368 0.20 13.02 -6.15
N SER A 369 1.34 13.64 -5.88
CA SER A 369 2.30 14.03 -6.92
C SER A 369 3.10 12.89 -7.55
N GLU A 370 3.07 11.71 -6.92
CA GLU A 370 3.75 10.49 -7.35
C GLU A 370 2.84 9.58 -8.19
N VAL A 371 1.51 9.75 -8.11
CA VAL A 371 0.57 9.04 -9.00
C VAL A 371 0.83 9.47 -10.45
N PRO A 372 1.23 8.56 -11.36
CA PRO A 372 1.46 8.91 -12.77
C PRO A 372 0.16 9.32 -13.47
N GLY A 373 0.28 10.13 -14.53
CA GLY A 373 -0.80 10.40 -15.45
C GLY A 373 -1.40 11.80 -15.38
N LYS A 374 -2.20 12.09 -16.41
CA LYS A 374 -2.79 13.42 -16.66
C LYS A 374 -3.74 13.86 -15.56
N GLU A 375 -4.47 12.95 -14.92
CA GLU A 375 -5.35 13.29 -13.80
C GLU A 375 -4.56 13.99 -12.67
N THR A 376 -3.40 13.44 -12.31
CA THR A 376 -2.49 14.05 -11.34
C THR A 376 -2.00 15.42 -11.80
N TYR A 377 -1.58 15.55 -13.06
CA TYR A 377 -1.17 16.84 -13.61
C TYR A 377 -2.27 17.90 -13.46
N VAL A 378 -3.51 17.57 -13.85
CA VAL A 378 -4.67 18.46 -13.72
C VAL A 378 -4.91 18.82 -12.26
N ALA A 379 -4.91 17.85 -11.36
CA ALA A 379 -5.08 18.08 -9.92
C ALA A 379 -4.01 19.02 -9.36
N LEU A 380 -2.74 18.82 -9.73
CA LEU A 380 -1.63 19.68 -9.31
C LEU A 380 -1.72 21.09 -9.91
N ALA A 381 -2.16 21.22 -11.16
CA ALA A 381 -2.35 22.51 -11.82
C ALA A 381 -3.49 23.32 -11.17
N GLU A 382 -4.59 22.65 -10.82
CA GLU A 382 -5.69 23.27 -10.07
C GLU A 382 -5.25 23.70 -8.68
N LEU A 383 -4.52 22.85 -7.94
CA LEU A 383 -3.92 23.23 -6.68
C LEU A 383 -2.98 24.43 -6.85
N ALA A 384 -2.12 24.44 -7.87
CA ALA A 384 -1.23 25.57 -8.14
C ALA A 384 -1.97 26.89 -8.43
N ARG A 385 -3.21 26.83 -8.94
CA ARG A 385 -4.06 28.01 -9.17
C ARG A 385 -4.81 28.43 -7.91
N ASP A 386 -5.43 27.46 -7.25
CA ASP A 386 -6.51 27.68 -6.28
C ASP A 386 -6.07 27.50 -4.82
N HIS A 387 -4.82 27.07 -4.56
CA HIS A 387 -4.34 26.81 -3.20
C HIS A 387 -4.52 28.05 -2.29
N PRO A 388 -5.09 27.90 -1.07
CA PRO A 388 -5.37 29.02 -0.18
C PRO A 388 -4.13 29.82 0.21
N ASP A 389 -2.99 29.15 0.42
CA ASP A 389 -1.71 29.81 0.65
C ASP A 389 -0.94 30.00 -0.66
N ALA A 390 -0.81 31.26 -1.08
CA ALA A 390 -0.12 31.65 -2.30
C ALA A 390 1.37 31.25 -2.34
N LYS A 391 2.02 31.03 -1.19
CA LYS A 391 3.45 30.63 -1.13
C LYS A 391 3.70 29.24 -1.70
N TYR A 392 2.71 28.35 -1.65
CA TYR A 392 2.84 26.98 -2.16
C TYR A 392 2.59 26.89 -3.67
N ARG A 393 1.87 27.86 -4.26
CA ARG A 393 1.48 27.85 -5.68
C ARG A 393 2.66 27.70 -6.65
N PRO A 394 3.80 28.41 -6.50
CA PRO A 394 4.96 28.22 -7.37
C PRO A 394 5.57 26.82 -7.29
N TRP A 395 5.63 26.24 -6.08
CA TRP A 395 6.16 24.89 -5.87
C TRP A 395 5.22 23.82 -6.46
N MET A 396 3.92 23.97 -6.29
CA MET A 396 2.92 23.09 -6.91
C MET A 396 2.98 23.16 -8.44
N ARG A 397 3.17 24.37 -9.00
CA ARG A 397 3.38 24.54 -10.45
C ARG A 397 4.63 23.79 -10.90
N LYS A 398 5.74 23.89 -10.17
CA LYS A 398 6.96 23.12 -10.46
C LYS A 398 6.69 21.61 -10.40
N ARG A 399 5.88 21.14 -9.45
CA ARG A 399 5.52 19.73 -9.34
C ARG A 399 4.64 19.26 -10.50
N ALA A 400 3.68 20.08 -10.93
CA ALA A 400 2.87 19.82 -12.12
C ALA A 400 3.73 19.73 -13.39
N TYR A 401 4.66 20.66 -13.59
CA TYR A 401 5.63 20.59 -14.70
C TYR A 401 6.46 19.32 -14.65
N LYS A 402 7.00 18.96 -13.49
CA LYS A 402 7.78 17.73 -13.31
C LYS A 402 6.94 16.47 -13.59
N ARG A 403 5.67 16.45 -13.21
CA ARG A 403 4.74 15.35 -13.54
C ARG A 403 4.54 15.25 -15.05
N ALA A 404 4.29 16.36 -15.73
CA ALA A 404 4.15 16.38 -17.18
C ALA A 404 5.44 15.96 -17.92
N GLU A 405 6.62 16.31 -17.39
CA GLU A 405 7.90 15.86 -17.92
C GLU A 405 8.06 14.34 -17.78
N GLU A 406 7.83 13.79 -16.59
CA GLU A 406 7.93 12.36 -16.32
C GLU A 406 6.89 11.53 -17.11
N ASP A 407 5.67 12.05 -17.29
CA ASP A 407 4.61 11.35 -18.03
C ASP A 407 4.75 11.49 -19.56
N ALA A 408 5.61 12.41 -20.05
CA ALA A 408 5.89 12.60 -21.47
C ALA A 408 7.02 11.70 -22.00
N ASP A 409 7.76 11.02 -21.11
CA ASP A 409 8.79 10.09 -21.51
C ASP A 409 8.17 8.92 -22.30
N LEU A 410 8.70 8.67 -23.50
CA LEU A 410 8.26 7.57 -24.35
C LEU A 410 8.59 6.23 -23.68
N GLU A 411 7.62 5.32 -23.73
CA GLU A 411 7.82 3.98 -23.23
C GLU A 411 8.92 3.26 -24.03
N PRO A 412 9.98 2.75 -23.37
CA PRO A 412 11.07 2.08 -24.06
C PRO A 412 10.58 0.84 -24.81
N TRP A 413 11.05 0.66 -26.05
CA TRP A 413 10.74 -0.55 -26.80
C TRP A 413 11.38 -1.78 -26.16
N SER A 414 10.63 -2.87 -26.10
CA SER A 414 11.17 -4.17 -25.74
C SER A 414 12.14 -4.69 -26.81
N ALA A 415 13.02 -5.62 -26.44
CA ALA A 415 13.92 -6.26 -27.40
C ALA A 415 13.17 -6.98 -28.53
N GLN A 416 11.94 -7.45 -28.29
CA GLN A 416 11.10 -8.05 -29.33
C GLN A 416 10.57 -6.98 -30.30
N GLN A 417 10.09 -5.84 -29.79
CA GLN A 417 9.61 -4.73 -30.64
C GLN A 417 10.71 -4.18 -31.55
N VAL A 418 11.94 -4.09 -31.06
CA VAL A 418 13.09 -3.71 -31.89
C VAL A 418 13.32 -4.71 -33.03
N ARG A 419 13.23 -6.02 -32.76
CA ARG A 419 13.36 -7.06 -33.80
C ARG A 419 12.21 -7.01 -34.81
N ASP A 420 10.98 -6.80 -34.34
CA ASP A 420 9.81 -6.70 -35.20
C ASP A 420 9.95 -5.52 -36.17
N TYR A 421 10.42 -4.38 -35.67
CA TYR A 421 10.70 -3.19 -36.46
C TYR A 421 11.83 -3.41 -37.47
N ASP A 422 12.95 -4.02 -37.07
CA ASP A 422 14.06 -4.33 -37.99
C ASP A 422 13.58 -5.19 -39.18
N GLN A 423 12.78 -6.22 -38.91
CA GLN A 423 12.33 -7.16 -39.93
C GLN A 423 11.19 -6.64 -40.82
N HIS A 424 10.27 -5.83 -40.27
CA HIS A 424 9.01 -5.50 -40.94
C HIS A 424 8.69 -4.00 -40.98
N GLN A 425 9.61 -3.15 -40.49
CA GLN A 425 9.44 -1.70 -40.37
C GLN A 425 8.19 -1.30 -39.56
N ALA A 426 7.75 -2.17 -38.65
CA ALA A 426 6.64 -1.93 -37.74
C ALA A 426 6.82 -2.78 -36.48
N MET A 427 6.66 -2.16 -35.31
CA MET A 427 6.64 -2.86 -34.02
C MET A 427 5.27 -3.51 -33.78
N THR A 428 5.19 -4.47 -32.85
CA THR A 428 3.91 -4.99 -32.35
C THR A 428 3.51 -4.18 -31.11
N PRO A 429 2.33 -3.55 -31.07
CA PRO A 429 1.98 -2.66 -29.97
C PRO A 429 1.58 -3.50 -28.74
N THR A 430 2.15 -3.15 -27.58
CA THR A 430 1.86 -3.79 -26.29
C THR A 430 1.12 -2.88 -25.32
N THR A 431 0.99 -1.58 -25.65
CA THR A 431 0.22 -0.62 -24.87
C THR A 431 -0.75 0.14 -25.76
N HIS A 432 -1.82 0.66 -25.16
CA HIS A 432 -2.84 1.45 -25.87
C HIS A 432 -2.23 2.68 -26.56
N ARG A 433 -1.22 3.31 -25.93
CA ARG A 433 -0.49 4.43 -26.54
C ARG A 433 0.30 4.01 -27.78
N GLN A 434 1.01 2.89 -27.74
CA GLN A 434 1.74 2.38 -28.92
C GLN A 434 0.79 1.99 -30.07
N LEU A 435 -0.38 1.42 -29.76
CA LEU A 435 -1.41 1.13 -30.76
C LEU A 435 -1.95 2.42 -31.39
N PHE A 436 -2.13 3.46 -30.59
CA PHE A 436 -2.53 4.78 -31.08
C PHE A 436 -1.47 5.41 -31.98
N ASP A 437 -0.20 5.43 -31.56
CA ASP A 437 0.89 5.99 -32.37
C ASP A 437 1.01 5.22 -33.71
N LEU A 438 0.89 3.89 -33.69
CA LEU A 438 0.83 3.08 -34.91
C LEU A 438 -0.40 3.41 -35.79
N THR A 439 -1.55 3.70 -35.17
CA THR A 439 -2.77 4.09 -35.89
C THR A 439 -2.56 5.42 -36.62
N VAL A 440 -1.97 6.40 -35.94
CA VAL A 440 -1.62 7.71 -36.50
C VAL A 440 -0.65 7.53 -37.67
N ASP A 441 0.45 6.78 -37.49
CA ASP A 441 1.44 6.51 -38.54
C ASP A 441 0.78 5.92 -39.79
N ARG A 442 -0.13 4.95 -39.61
CA ARG A 442 -0.85 4.33 -40.72
C ARG A 442 -1.80 5.28 -41.42
N LEU A 443 -2.46 6.17 -40.70
CA LEU A 443 -3.32 7.20 -41.31
C LEU A 443 -2.51 8.27 -42.06
N ILE A 444 -1.30 8.59 -41.58
CA ILE A 444 -0.35 9.46 -42.29
C ILE A 444 0.15 8.77 -43.57
N ASP A 445 0.50 7.48 -43.51
CA ASP A 445 0.85 6.68 -44.69
C ASP A 445 -0.29 6.67 -45.72
N LEU A 446 -1.54 6.49 -45.26
CA LEU A 446 -2.73 6.56 -46.11
C LEU A 446 -2.88 7.94 -46.76
N LYS A 447 -2.76 9.00 -45.97
CA LYS A 447 -2.80 10.40 -46.44
C LYS A 447 -1.75 10.63 -47.53
N ALA A 448 -0.49 10.30 -47.25
CA ALA A 448 0.61 10.48 -48.19
C ALA A 448 0.40 9.69 -49.48
N TRP A 449 -0.04 8.43 -49.38
CA TRP A 449 -0.31 7.60 -50.55
C TRP A 449 -1.45 8.16 -51.40
N ILE A 450 -2.57 8.58 -50.79
CA ILE A 450 -3.71 9.10 -51.54
C ILE A 450 -3.44 10.48 -52.14
N GLU A 451 -2.79 11.38 -51.40
CA GLU A 451 -2.56 12.75 -51.85
C GLU A 451 -1.40 12.83 -52.86
N LEU A 452 -0.32 12.07 -52.63
CA LEU A 452 0.93 12.23 -53.36
C LEU A 452 1.35 11.00 -54.16
N GLY A 453 0.87 9.81 -53.82
CA GLY A 453 1.22 8.55 -54.47
C GLY A 453 0.95 8.52 -55.99
N ASN A 454 1.90 7.98 -56.75
CA ASN A 454 1.77 7.88 -58.21
C ASN A 454 0.65 6.94 -58.66
N ASP A 455 0.40 5.90 -57.87
CA ASP A 455 -0.64 4.89 -58.04
C ASP A 455 -1.92 5.22 -57.24
N SER A 456 -2.03 6.45 -56.72
CA SER A 456 -3.16 6.89 -55.91
C SER A 456 -4.51 6.69 -56.62
N PRO A 457 -5.47 5.99 -55.99
CA PRO A 457 -6.82 5.84 -56.50
C PRO A 457 -7.75 7.01 -56.10
N TYR A 458 -7.22 8.22 -55.84
CA TYR A 458 -7.98 9.33 -55.26
C TYR A 458 -9.32 9.63 -55.95
N LYS A 459 -9.38 9.56 -57.30
CA LYS A 459 -10.63 9.78 -58.06
C LYS A 459 -11.72 8.75 -57.76
N THR A 460 -11.34 7.53 -57.40
CA THR A 460 -12.27 6.50 -56.98
C THR A 460 -12.84 6.83 -55.61
N TRP A 461 -11.98 7.30 -54.68
CA TRP A 461 -12.38 7.71 -53.34
C TRP A 461 -13.26 8.97 -53.37
N GLN A 462 -13.00 9.92 -54.27
CA GLN A 462 -13.84 11.11 -54.47
C GLN A 462 -15.27 10.81 -54.94
N ARG A 463 -15.54 9.61 -55.49
CA ARG A 463 -16.88 9.22 -55.99
C ARG A 463 -17.75 8.56 -54.92
N VAL A 464 -17.22 8.37 -53.72
CA VAL A 464 -17.94 7.74 -52.63
C VAL A 464 -19.10 8.62 -52.19
N ASP A 465 -20.29 8.03 -52.09
CA ASP A 465 -21.51 8.78 -51.82
C ASP A 465 -21.76 9.02 -50.33
N GLY A 466 -21.14 8.24 -49.43
CA GLY A 466 -21.47 8.26 -48.00
C GLY A 466 -20.30 7.98 -47.06
N GLU A 467 -20.46 8.43 -45.82
CA GLU A 467 -19.47 8.23 -44.75
C GLU A 467 -19.20 6.74 -44.49
N THR A 468 -20.23 5.89 -44.55
CA THR A 468 -20.09 4.43 -44.38
C THR A 468 -19.19 3.78 -45.42
N GLU A 469 -19.34 4.15 -46.69
CA GLU A 469 -18.48 3.63 -47.76
C GLU A 469 -17.04 4.12 -47.60
N MET A 470 -16.85 5.37 -47.18
CA MET A 470 -15.54 5.93 -46.90
C MET A 470 -14.85 5.21 -45.72
N ARG A 471 -15.60 4.91 -44.65
CA ARG A 471 -15.12 4.09 -43.52
C ARG A 471 -14.65 2.72 -43.99
N ASN A 472 -15.38 2.07 -44.90
CA ASN A 472 -15.00 0.77 -45.44
C ASN A 472 -13.69 0.83 -46.24
N LEU A 473 -13.47 1.89 -47.03
CA LEU A 473 -12.22 2.08 -47.77
C LEU A 473 -11.02 2.27 -46.83
N VAL A 474 -11.17 3.14 -45.82
CA VAL A 474 -10.13 3.38 -44.82
C VAL A 474 -9.83 2.12 -44.02
N ALA A 475 -10.86 1.46 -43.48
CA ALA A 475 -10.69 0.23 -42.69
C ALA A 475 -10.09 -0.92 -43.52
N GLY A 476 -10.49 -1.05 -44.80
CA GLY A 476 -9.94 -2.03 -45.72
C GLY A 476 -8.46 -1.79 -46.01
N TRP A 477 -8.06 -0.54 -46.22
CA TRP A 477 -6.65 -0.18 -46.41
C TRP A 477 -5.82 -0.45 -45.16
N LEU A 478 -6.30 -0.03 -43.99
CA LEU A 478 -5.63 -0.28 -42.70
C LEU A 478 -5.45 -1.78 -42.43
N THR A 479 -6.50 -2.58 -42.69
CA THR A 479 -6.45 -4.04 -42.54
C THR A 479 -5.43 -4.68 -43.48
N GLY A 480 -5.34 -4.20 -44.74
CA GLY A 480 -4.35 -4.67 -45.71
C GLY A 480 -2.91 -4.42 -45.29
N GLY A 481 -2.65 -3.32 -44.57
CA GLY A 481 -1.33 -2.96 -44.02
C GLY A 481 -0.97 -3.59 -42.67
N SER A 482 -1.88 -4.37 -42.07
CA SER A 482 -1.75 -4.84 -40.69
C SER A 482 -0.59 -5.79 -40.43
N SER A 483 -0.29 -6.67 -41.39
CA SER A 483 0.72 -7.73 -41.26
C SER A 483 0.57 -8.57 -39.97
N GLY A 484 -0.67 -8.78 -39.50
CA GLY A 484 -0.98 -9.56 -38.31
C GLY A 484 -0.76 -8.86 -36.95
N ARG A 485 -0.40 -7.57 -36.94
CA ARG A 485 -0.11 -6.81 -35.71
C ARG A 485 -1.33 -6.14 -35.09
N TYR A 486 -2.33 -5.88 -35.92
CA TYR A 486 -3.60 -5.32 -35.52
C TYR A 486 -4.68 -5.78 -36.48
N THR A 487 -5.94 -5.59 -36.11
CA THR A 487 -7.09 -5.77 -36.97
C THR A 487 -7.93 -4.51 -36.92
N CYS A 488 -8.55 -4.16 -38.03
CA CYS A 488 -9.57 -3.12 -38.03
C CYS A 488 -10.94 -3.81 -38.08
N ALA A 489 -11.75 -3.56 -37.06
CA ALA A 489 -13.10 -4.08 -36.98
C ALA A 489 -14.10 -2.93 -37.00
N GLN A 490 -15.24 -3.16 -37.65
CA GLN A 490 -16.49 -2.48 -37.36
C GLN A 490 -17.30 -3.42 -36.45
N GLU A 491 -16.93 -3.54 -35.17
CA GLU A 491 -17.54 -4.51 -34.23
C GLU A 491 -18.77 -3.95 -33.47
N ASN A 492 -19.44 -4.83 -32.70
CA ASN A 492 -20.81 -4.70 -32.16
C ASN A 492 -21.10 -3.45 -31.32
N GLU A 493 -22.39 -3.04 -31.28
CA GLU A 493 -22.93 -1.95 -30.43
C GLU A 493 -22.33 -1.97 -29.01
N PHE A 494 -21.87 -0.81 -28.53
CA PHE A 494 -21.70 -0.59 -27.10
C PHE A 494 -23.02 -0.87 -26.36
N PRO A 495 -23.01 -1.11 -25.03
CA PRO A 495 -24.23 -1.28 -24.23
C PRO A 495 -25.26 -0.15 -24.38
N ASN A 496 -24.82 1.04 -24.80
CA ASN A 496 -25.65 2.22 -25.06
C ASN A 496 -26.04 2.42 -26.55
N ARG A 497 -25.82 1.42 -27.42
CA ARG A 497 -26.13 1.44 -28.87
C ARG A 497 -25.27 2.37 -29.73
N GLN A 498 -24.14 2.86 -29.22
CA GLN A 498 -23.19 3.67 -30.01
C GLN A 498 -22.16 2.78 -30.71
N ARG A 499 -21.67 3.23 -31.87
CA ARG A 499 -20.65 2.53 -32.68
C ARG A 499 -19.60 3.53 -33.15
N PRO A 500 -18.34 3.40 -32.74
CA PRO A 500 -17.23 4.13 -33.36
C PRO A 500 -17.11 3.78 -34.83
N ASP A 501 -16.64 4.74 -35.61
CA ASP A 501 -16.63 4.61 -37.06
C ASP A 501 -15.64 3.53 -37.53
N ILE A 502 -14.45 3.49 -36.93
CA ILE A 502 -13.43 2.45 -37.13
C ILE A 502 -12.73 2.20 -35.80
N TRP A 503 -12.40 0.94 -35.50
CA TRP A 503 -11.51 0.59 -34.40
C TRP A 503 -10.24 -0.08 -34.90
N MET A 504 -9.12 0.26 -34.28
CA MET A 504 -7.87 -0.47 -34.43
C MET A 504 -7.63 -1.29 -33.16
N GLN A 505 -7.54 -2.61 -33.30
CA GLN A 505 -7.43 -3.58 -32.21
C GLN A 505 -6.15 -4.41 -32.35
N SER A 506 -5.50 -4.75 -31.25
CA SER A 506 -4.37 -5.69 -31.21
C SER A 506 -4.64 -6.76 -30.17
N PRO A 507 -4.31 -8.05 -30.41
CA PRO A 507 -4.42 -9.10 -29.40
C PRO A 507 -3.59 -8.86 -28.13
N GLN A 508 -2.61 -7.96 -28.18
CA GLN A 508 -1.71 -7.63 -27.06
C GLN A 508 -2.12 -6.37 -26.30
N VAL A 509 -3.24 -5.72 -26.68
CA VAL A 509 -3.70 -4.48 -26.08
C VAL A 509 -5.17 -4.62 -25.70
N ASP A 510 -5.50 -4.35 -24.44
CA ASP A 510 -6.84 -4.56 -23.89
C ASP A 510 -7.90 -3.68 -24.57
N SER A 511 -7.59 -2.39 -24.77
CA SER A 511 -8.50 -1.43 -25.39
C SER A 511 -8.10 -1.06 -26.80
N ALA A 512 -9.08 -1.09 -27.67
CA ALA A 512 -8.98 -0.67 -29.05
C ALA A 512 -8.86 0.86 -29.20
N VAL A 513 -8.21 1.35 -30.25
CA VAL A 513 -8.12 2.78 -30.56
C VAL A 513 -9.27 3.17 -31.51
N PRO A 514 -10.19 4.06 -31.10
CA PRO A 514 -11.27 4.54 -31.96
C PRO A 514 -10.76 5.60 -32.93
N ILE A 515 -11.26 5.53 -34.17
CA ILE A 515 -11.12 6.56 -35.20
C ILE A 515 -12.52 7.07 -35.54
N GLU A 516 -12.79 8.34 -35.24
CA GLU A 516 -14.03 9.03 -35.60
C GLU A 516 -13.86 9.70 -36.96
N LEU A 517 -14.58 9.23 -37.99
CA LEU A 517 -14.39 9.66 -39.37
C LEU A 517 -15.48 10.64 -39.78
N LYS A 518 -15.13 11.79 -40.35
CA LYS A 518 -16.11 12.76 -40.87
C LYS A 518 -15.77 13.17 -42.31
N VAL A 519 -16.73 12.97 -43.21
CA VAL A 519 -16.63 13.43 -44.60
C VAL A 519 -17.14 14.87 -44.67
N LEU A 520 -16.23 15.83 -44.80
CA LEU A 520 -16.50 17.26 -44.69
C LEU A 520 -17.52 17.76 -45.73
N ASP A 521 -17.61 17.09 -46.88
CA ASP A 521 -18.56 17.41 -47.94
C ASP A 521 -20.04 17.23 -47.54
N LYS A 522 -20.31 16.54 -46.44
CA LYS A 522 -21.66 16.37 -45.86
C LYS A 522 -22.14 17.56 -45.03
N ASN A 523 -21.66 18.77 -45.35
CA ASN A 523 -22.05 20.04 -44.73
C ASN A 523 -21.79 20.12 -43.21
N TRP A 524 -20.74 19.47 -42.71
CA TRP A 524 -20.28 19.62 -41.33
C TRP A 524 -19.83 21.06 -41.06
N SER A 525 -20.37 21.67 -40.01
CA SER A 525 -19.98 22.99 -39.54
C SER A 525 -18.88 22.87 -38.49
N GLY A 526 -18.12 23.94 -38.29
CA GLY A 526 -17.08 23.95 -37.26
C GLY A 526 -17.60 23.61 -35.85
N PRO A 527 -18.74 24.18 -35.40
CA PRO A 527 -19.34 23.79 -34.12
C PRO A 527 -19.75 22.33 -34.04
N GLU A 528 -20.26 21.74 -35.12
CA GLU A 528 -20.59 20.30 -35.16
C GLU A 528 -19.34 19.42 -35.08
N LEU A 529 -18.23 19.81 -35.73
CA LEU A 529 -16.96 19.10 -35.62
C LEU A 529 -16.39 19.15 -34.20
N CYS A 530 -16.42 20.33 -33.56
CA CYS A 530 -16.06 20.48 -32.15
C CYS A 530 -16.93 19.61 -31.23
N GLU A 531 -18.23 19.53 -31.51
CA GLU A 531 -19.17 18.69 -30.76
C GLU A 531 -18.84 17.21 -30.92
N ARG A 532 -18.56 16.74 -32.14
CA ARG A 532 -18.16 15.34 -32.40
C ARG A 532 -16.86 14.97 -31.71
N LEU A 533 -15.86 15.86 -31.75
CA LEU A 533 -14.61 15.66 -31.03
C LEU A 533 -14.87 15.50 -29.52
N ARG A 534 -15.61 16.44 -28.92
CA ARG A 534 -15.82 16.49 -27.46
C ARG A 534 -16.76 15.41 -26.94
N ASN A 535 -17.88 15.19 -27.60
CA ASN A 535 -18.94 14.35 -27.06
C ASN A 535 -18.81 12.90 -27.54
N GLN A 536 -18.51 12.70 -28.83
CA GLN A 536 -18.48 11.36 -29.40
C GLN A 536 -17.11 10.71 -29.23
N LEU A 537 -16.04 11.31 -29.77
CA LEU A 537 -14.71 10.73 -29.65
C LEU A 537 -14.25 10.68 -28.19
N VAL A 538 -14.12 11.85 -27.55
CA VAL A 538 -13.69 11.95 -26.15
C VAL A 538 -14.76 11.40 -25.21
N GLY A 539 -15.98 11.96 -25.32
CA GLY A 539 -17.01 11.79 -24.32
C GLY A 539 -17.65 10.41 -24.31
N ASP A 540 -17.75 9.72 -25.44
CA ASP A 540 -18.42 8.42 -25.55
C ASP A 540 -17.42 7.26 -25.72
N TYR A 541 -16.34 7.43 -26.50
CA TYR A 541 -15.44 6.32 -26.84
C TYR A 541 -14.26 6.17 -25.89
N LEU A 542 -13.72 7.27 -25.35
CA LEU A 542 -12.54 7.27 -24.47
C LEU A 542 -12.92 7.30 -22.98
N ARG A 543 -13.90 6.46 -22.59
CA ARG A 543 -14.41 6.37 -21.21
C ARG A 543 -13.72 5.31 -20.36
N GLU A 544 -13.26 4.24 -20.99
CA GLU A 544 -12.61 3.14 -20.30
C GLU A 544 -11.23 3.60 -19.79
N GLU A 545 -10.84 3.14 -18.61
CA GLU A 545 -9.58 3.54 -17.97
C GLU A 545 -8.36 3.22 -18.85
N THR A 546 -8.42 2.13 -19.60
CA THR A 546 -7.39 1.68 -20.54
C THR A 546 -7.49 2.31 -21.94
N ALA A 547 -8.56 3.06 -22.23
CA ALA A 547 -8.84 3.67 -23.55
C ALA A 547 -8.68 5.21 -23.52
N GLY A 548 -7.43 5.67 -23.39
CA GLY A 548 -7.11 7.09 -23.29
C GLY A 548 -6.79 7.80 -24.61
N CYS A 549 -6.70 7.10 -25.74
CA CYS A 549 -6.21 7.68 -27.01
C CYS A 549 -7.17 7.44 -28.18
N GLY A 550 -7.34 8.43 -29.06
CA GLY A 550 -8.23 8.30 -30.22
C GLY A 550 -7.95 9.31 -31.35
N VAL A 551 -8.43 9.02 -32.55
CA VAL A 551 -8.16 9.85 -33.75
C VAL A 551 -9.45 10.41 -34.33
N MET A 552 -9.44 11.68 -34.72
CA MET A 552 -10.49 12.28 -35.55
C MET A 552 -9.99 12.40 -37.00
N LEU A 553 -10.56 11.60 -37.90
CA LEU A 553 -10.18 11.56 -39.30
C LEU A 553 -11.15 12.38 -40.16
N LEU A 554 -10.66 13.44 -40.77
CA LEU A 554 -11.40 14.31 -41.67
C LEU A 554 -11.07 13.98 -43.12
N ILE A 555 -12.08 13.88 -43.97
CA ILE A 555 -11.89 13.64 -45.40
C ILE A 555 -12.58 14.72 -46.20
N TRP A 556 -11.82 15.38 -47.08
CA TRP A 556 -12.29 16.37 -48.02
C TRP A 556 -12.24 15.82 -49.45
N MET A 557 -13.40 15.73 -50.10
CA MET A 557 -13.55 15.22 -51.46
C MET A 557 -13.61 16.33 -52.51
N GLY A 558 -13.89 17.57 -52.11
CA GLY A 558 -13.97 18.72 -53.03
C GLY A 558 -15.33 18.95 -53.68
N GLN A 559 -16.39 18.34 -53.15
CA GLN A 559 -17.75 18.43 -53.66
C GLN A 559 -18.58 19.53 -52.98
N SER A 560 -18.24 19.93 -51.75
CA SER A 560 -18.97 20.97 -51.02
C SER A 560 -18.51 22.40 -51.36
N THR A 561 -19.42 23.35 -51.21
CA THR A 561 -19.13 24.80 -51.33
C THR A 561 -18.68 25.42 -50.02
N ARG A 562 -18.72 24.69 -48.90
CA ARG A 562 -18.22 25.16 -47.60
C ARG A 562 -16.70 25.01 -47.51
N LEU A 563 -16.00 26.10 -47.83
CA LEU A 563 -14.53 26.15 -47.80
C LEU A 563 -13.96 26.71 -46.48
N HIS A 564 -14.83 27.09 -45.55
CA HIS A 564 -14.43 27.70 -44.28
C HIS A 564 -15.28 27.19 -43.12
N TRP A 565 -14.65 27.03 -41.96
CA TRP A 565 -15.25 26.55 -40.72
C TRP A 565 -15.02 27.55 -39.59
N GLN A 566 -16.00 27.68 -38.71
CA GLN A 566 -15.91 28.51 -37.50
C GLN A 566 -15.56 27.61 -36.32
N ILE A 567 -14.34 27.71 -35.81
CA ILE A 567 -13.85 26.95 -34.65
C ILE A 567 -13.60 27.95 -33.51
N GLY A 568 -14.49 27.95 -32.51
CA GLY A 568 -14.55 29.02 -31.51
C GLY A 568 -14.69 30.39 -32.19
N ASP A 569 -13.80 31.32 -31.86
CA ASP A 569 -13.79 32.68 -32.44
C ASP A 569 -13.02 32.77 -33.77
N ARG A 570 -12.41 31.68 -34.26
CA ARG A 570 -11.59 31.67 -35.47
C ARG A 570 -12.35 31.10 -36.67
N ARG A 571 -12.33 31.83 -37.79
CA ARG A 571 -12.77 31.32 -39.09
C ARG A 571 -11.56 30.81 -39.87
N VAL A 572 -11.52 29.51 -40.16
CA VAL A 572 -10.38 28.84 -40.79
C VAL A 572 -10.77 28.22 -42.13
N ALA A 573 -9.83 28.21 -43.08
CA ALA A 573 -9.94 27.45 -44.32
C ALA A 573 -9.50 25.99 -44.10
N LEU A 574 -9.63 25.14 -45.12
CA LEU A 574 -9.32 23.71 -45.06
C LEU A 574 -7.92 23.43 -44.48
N ALA A 575 -6.90 24.13 -44.97
CA ALA A 575 -5.51 23.96 -44.53
C ALA A 575 -5.25 24.29 -43.05
N GLY A 576 -6.14 25.04 -42.39
CA GLY A 576 -6.03 25.39 -40.98
C GLY A 576 -7.06 24.69 -40.08
N LEU A 577 -7.85 23.76 -40.62
CA LEU A 577 -8.93 23.10 -39.88
C LEU A 577 -8.40 22.13 -38.82
N GLU A 578 -7.36 21.37 -39.16
CA GLU A 578 -6.66 20.43 -38.28
C GLU A 578 -6.14 21.14 -37.02
N GLU A 579 -5.22 22.10 -37.20
CA GLU A 579 -4.64 22.92 -36.14
C GLU A 579 -5.73 23.62 -35.28
N ALA A 580 -6.82 24.08 -35.92
CA ALA A 580 -7.91 24.73 -35.19
C ALA A 580 -8.67 23.76 -34.27
N LEU A 581 -8.90 22.52 -34.69
CA LEU A 581 -9.56 21.50 -33.87
C LEU A 581 -8.65 20.99 -32.74
N GLU A 582 -7.36 20.83 -33.00
CA GLU A 582 -6.36 20.52 -31.96
C GLU A 582 -6.24 21.63 -30.93
N SER A 583 -6.24 22.89 -31.39
CA SER A 583 -6.25 24.06 -30.52
C SER A 583 -7.53 24.09 -29.68
N TYR A 584 -8.68 23.80 -30.29
CA TYR A 584 -9.94 23.65 -29.55
C TYR A 584 -9.84 22.55 -28.48
N TRP A 585 -9.35 21.36 -28.84
CA TRP A 585 -9.17 20.25 -27.89
C TRP A 585 -8.30 20.68 -26.69
N SER A 586 -7.18 21.36 -26.95
CA SER A 586 -6.28 21.86 -25.91
C SER A 586 -6.98 22.76 -24.89
N THR A 587 -8.04 23.50 -25.28
CA THR A 587 -8.81 24.35 -24.35
C THR A 587 -9.72 23.56 -23.41
N ILE A 588 -10.15 22.36 -23.80
CA ILE A 588 -11.10 21.52 -23.04
C ILE A 588 -10.46 20.27 -22.43
N ALA A 589 -9.23 19.92 -22.82
CA ALA A 589 -8.56 18.67 -22.47
C ALA A 589 -8.46 18.42 -20.95
N ASN A 590 -8.33 19.47 -20.13
CA ASN A 590 -8.26 19.35 -18.67
C ASN A 590 -9.58 18.87 -18.04
N ASN A 591 -10.71 19.00 -18.74
CA ASN A 591 -12.00 18.46 -18.29
C ASN A 591 -12.12 16.94 -18.51
N PHE A 592 -11.15 16.35 -19.23
CA PHE A 592 -11.10 14.94 -19.57
C PHE A 592 -9.73 14.36 -19.15
N PRO A 593 -9.51 14.17 -17.84
CA PRO A 593 -8.22 13.72 -17.31
C PRO A 593 -7.86 12.29 -17.74
N GLY A 594 -8.85 11.43 -18.00
CA GLY A 594 -8.62 10.07 -18.53
C GLY A 594 -8.19 10.02 -20.00
N VAL A 595 -8.34 11.12 -20.75
CA VAL A 595 -7.93 11.17 -22.16
C VAL A 595 -6.48 11.65 -22.25
N VAL A 596 -5.61 10.74 -22.65
CA VAL A 596 -4.16 10.91 -22.78
C VAL A 596 -3.80 11.68 -24.05
N ALA A 597 -4.30 11.26 -25.22
CA ALA A 597 -3.94 11.87 -26.49
C ALA A 597 -5.06 11.81 -27.52
N ILE A 598 -5.17 12.85 -28.33
CA ILE A 598 -6.04 12.87 -29.51
C ILE A 598 -5.23 13.43 -30.66
N ASP A 599 -5.42 12.84 -31.83
CA ASP A 599 -4.90 13.37 -33.09
C ASP A 599 -6.05 13.74 -34.02
N VAL A 600 -5.86 14.78 -34.83
CA VAL A 600 -6.79 15.18 -35.89
C VAL A 600 -6.03 15.05 -37.20
N ILE A 601 -6.53 14.23 -38.12
CA ILE A 601 -5.87 14.01 -39.41
C ILE A 601 -6.82 14.41 -40.53
N LEU A 602 -6.40 15.35 -41.39
CA LEU A 602 -7.15 15.73 -42.58
C LEU A 602 -6.56 15.10 -43.85
N ILE A 603 -7.39 14.38 -44.63
CA ILE A 603 -7.05 13.90 -45.97
C ILE A 603 -7.80 14.75 -47.03
N ASP A 604 -7.06 15.37 -47.94
CA ASP A 604 -7.56 16.20 -49.03
C ASP A 604 -7.42 15.46 -50.38
N LEU A 605 -8.53 14.92 -50.87
CA LEU A 605 -8.56 14.19 -52.14
C LEU A 605 -8.44 15.10 -53.39
N THR A 606 -8.41 16.43 -53.23
CA THR A 606 -8.34 17.41 -54.33
C THR A 606 -6.92 17.85 -54.65
N VAL A 607 -5.94 17.52 -53.80
CA VAL A 607 -4.52 17.90 -53.99
C VAL A 607 -4.00 17.54 -55.39
N ARG A 608 -4.45 16.41 -55.95
CA ARG A 608 -4.04 15.94 -57.28
C ARG A 608 -4.82 16.55 -58.45
N ASP A 609 -5.94 17.21 -58.20
CA ASP A 609 -6.71 17.91 -59.23
C ASP A 609 -6.09 19.27 -59.59
N ALA A 610 -5.30 19.85 -58.68
CA ALA A 610 -4.51 21.04 -58.94
C ALA A 610 -3.32 20.70 -59.88
N LYS A 611 -3.42 21.10 -61.17
CA LYS A 611 -2.25 21.11 -62.05
C LYS A 611 -1.24 22.14 -61.53
N SER A 612 0.03 21.76 -61.47
CA SER A 612 1.11 22.74 -61.26
C SER A 612 1.00 23.82 -62.33
N GLU A 613 0.79 25.08 -61.92
CA GLU A 613 0.97 26.22 -62.82
C GLU A 613 2.45 26.24 -63.22
N SER A 614 2.70 25.95 -64.49
CA SER A 614 4.04 25.96 -65.11
C SER A 614 4.57 27.37 -65.31
#